data_AF-A0A6N1X8L2-F1
#
_entry.id   AF-A0A6N1X8L2-F1
#
_cell.length_a   1.000
_cell.length_b   1.000
_cell.length_c   1.000
_cell.angle_alpha   90.00
_cell.angle_beta   90.00
_cell.angle_gamma   90.00
#
_symmetry.space_group_name_H-M   'P 1'
#
loop_
_entity.id
_entity.type
_entity.pdbx_description
1 polymer ?
#
loop_
_entity_poly.entity_id
_entity_poly.type
_entity_poly.pdbx_seq_one_letter_code
_entity_poly.pdbx_strand_id
1 'polypeptide(L)'
;MLGEMARTGIAVAQLPVGYYTPELKHKQLVRLKVEPELPDVEYFAIYRRAIGHALAGPVAKMAKEHCNFAASSTSRSWIRP
;
A
#
# COMPACT_ATOMS: atom_id res chain seq x y z
N MET A 1 3.30 -12.22 4.92
CA MET A 1 4.51 -12.69 5.64
C MET A 1 5.29 -11.53 6.24
N LEU A 2 5.80 -10.57 5.45
CA LEU A 2 6.53 -9.39 5.96
C LEU A 2 5.77 -8.56 7.02
N GLY A 3 4.47 -8.32 6.81
CA GLY A 3 3.66 -7.57 7.79
C GLY A 3 3.54 -8.25 9.15
N GLU A 4 3.43 -9.58 9.18
CA GLU A 4 3.36 -10.33 10.45
C GLU A 4 4.70 -10.31 11.18
N MET A 5 5.82 -10.42 10.45
CA MET A 5 7.15 -10.30 11.05
C MET A 5 7.38 -8.90 11.67
N ALA A 6 6.84 -7.86 11.04
CA ALA A 6 6.88 -6.51 11.60
C ALA A 6 6.01 -6.38 12.85
N ARG A 7 4.81 -6.97 12.85
CA ARG A 7 3.91 -6.97 14.02
C ARG A 7 4.49 -7.72 15.21
N THR A 8 5.21 -8.82 14.97
CA THR A 8 5.88 -9.60 16.02
C THR A 8 7.21 -8.98 16.45
N GLY A 9 7.62 -7.85 15.88
CA GLY A 9 8.87 -7.16 16.22
C GLY A 9 10.14 -7.85 15.72
N ILE A 10 10.01 -8.79 14.77
CA ILE A 10 11.13 -9.56 14.22
C ILE A 10 11.81 -8.81 13.06
N ALA A 11 11.11 -7.87 12.43
CA ALA A 11 11.62 -7.12 11.28
C ALA A 11 11.13 -5.67 11.23
N VAL A 12 11.88 -4.83 10.51
CA VAL A 12 11.44 -3.53 10.04
C VAL A 12 11.22 -3.63 8.53
N ALA A 13 10.05 -3.20 8.05
CA ALA A 13 9.68 -3.36 6.64
C ALA A 13 8.92 -2.13 6.10
N GLN A 14 9.05 -1.87 4.80
CA GLN A 14 8.21 -0.91 4.09
C GLN A 14 6.86 -1.56 3.78
N LEU A 15 5.80 -1.08 4.43
CA LEU A 15 4.45 -1.64 4.34
C LEU A 15 3.45 -0.60 3.81
N PRO A 16 2.44 -0.99 3.01
CA PRO A 16 1.40 -0.07 2.54
C PRO A 16 0.55 0.45 3.71
N VAL A 17 0.67 1.74 4.02
CA VAL A 17 0.00 2.38 5.17
C VAL A 17 -1.52 2.15 5.15
N GLY A 18 -2.15 2.28 3.98
CA GLY A 18 -3.61 2.11 3.85
C GLY A 18 -4.09 0.75 4.36
N TYR A 19 -3.36 -0.32 4.04
CA TYR A 19 -3.70 -1.68 4.44
C TYR A 19 -3.53 -1.90 5.95
N TYR A 20 -2.47 -1.34 6.54
CA TYR A 20 -2.13 -1.51 7.97
C TYR A 20 -2.65 -0.37 8.88
N THR A 21 -3.62 0.40 8.40
CA THR A 21 -4.23 1.50 9.18
C THR A 21 -4.78 1.03 10.53
N PRO A 22 -5.45 -0.13 10.63
CA PRO A 22 -5.92 -0.65 11.93
C PRO A 22 -4.76 -0.90 12.91
N GLU A 23 -3.70 -1.57 12.46
CA GLU A 23 -2.52 -1.89 13.28
C GLU A 23 -1.80 -0.63 13.77
N LEU A 24 -1.74 0.41 12.94
CA LEU A 24 -1.21 1.72 13.32
C LEU A 24 -2.09 2.41 14.38
N LYS A 25 -3.42 2.37 14.22
CA LYS A 25 -4.37 2.94 15.19
C LYS A 25 -4.30 2.24 16.55
N HIS A 26 -4.11 0.92 16.54
CA HIS A 26 -4.02 0.11 17.75
C HIS A 26 -2.60 0.00 18.33
N LYS A 27 -1.62 0.75 17.80
CA LYS A 27 -0.22 0.73 18.22
C LYS A 27 0.45 -0.66 18.16
N GLN A 28 -0.06 -1.53 17.30
CA GLN A 28 0.56 -2.83 16.99
C GLN A 28 1.69 -2.67 15.98
N LEU A 29 1.66 -1.60 15.19
CA LEU A 29 2.74 -1.14 14.34
C LEU A 29 2.99 0.35 14.62
N VAL A 30 4.22 0.80 14.38
CA VAL A 30 4.59 2.21 14.42
C VAL A 30 5.28 2.60 13.11
N ARG A 31 4.99 3.81 12.61
CA ARG A 31 5.67 4.36 11.44
C ARG A 31 7.02 4.93 11.88
N LEU A 32 8.09 4.44 11.29
CA LEU A 32 9.42 5.00 11.47
C LEU A 32 9.61 6.21 10.55
N LYS A 33 10.26 7.26 11.07
CA LYS A 33 10.73 8.38 10.26
C LYS A 33 12.05 7.96 9.63
N VAL A 34 12.10 7.93 8.30
CA VAL A 34 13.28 7.54 7.52
C VAL A 34 13.75 8.76 6.72
N GLU A 35 15.05 9.00 6.70
CA GLU A 35 15.69 10.06 5.90
C GLU A 35 16.77 9.42 5.01
N PRO A 36 16.75 9.64 3.68
CA PRO A 36 15.76 10.42 2.93
C PRO A 36 14.37 9.77 2.89
N GLU A 37 13.34 10.54 2.52
CA GLU A 37 11.99 9.98 2.32
C GLU A 37 12.04 8.83 1.29
N LEU A 38 11.32 7.75 1.59
CA LEU A 38 11.21 6.61 0.69
C LEU A 38 10.41 7.01 -0.57
N PRO A 39 10.76 6.50 -1.76
CA PRO A 39 10.04 6.81 -2.98
C PRO A 39 8.61 6.28 -2.92
N ASP A 40 7.69 7.00 -3.54
CA ASP A 40 6.32 6.54 -3.73
C ASP A 40 6.31 5.30 -4.64
N VAL A 41 5.43 4.34 -4.32
CA VAL A 41 5.26 3.10 -5.08
C VAL A 41 4.07 3.25 -6.01
N GLU A 42 4.27 3.11 -7.31
CA GLU A 42 3.17 3.12 -8.27
C GLU A 42 2.54 1.73 -8.39
N TYR A 43 1.22 1.66 -8.23
CA TYR A 43 0.46 0.42 -8.45
C TYR A 43 -0.16 0.43 -9.85
N PHE A 44 -0.14 -0.73 -10.52
CA PHE A 44 -0.71 -0.89 -11.86
C PHE A 44 -1.62 -2.13 -11.95
N ALA A 45 -2.76 -1.98 -12.62
CA ALA A 45 -3.58 -3.11 -13.05
C ALA A 45 -3.19 -3.51 -14.49
N ILE A 46 -2.61 -4.69 -14.65
CA ILE A 46 -2.07 -5.17 -15.93
C ILE A 46 -2.75 -6.48 -16.33
N TYR A 47 -3.13 -6.61 -17.60
CA TYR A 47 -3.65 -7.86 -18.17
C TYR A 47 -2.98 -8.14 -19.53
N ARG A 48 -2.85 -9.43 -19.88
CA ARG A 48 -2.27 -9.84 -21.16
C ARG A 48 -3.31 -9.74 -22.28
N ARG A 49 -3.02 -8.94 -23.31
CA ARG A 49 -3.90 -8.74 -24.46
C ARG A 49 -4.14 -10.01 -25.29
N ALA A 50 -3.13 -10.87 -25.41
CA ALA A 50 -3.16 -12.04 -26.30
C ALA A 50 -3.75 -13.31 -25.67
N ILE A 51 -3.88 -13.38 -24.34
CA ILE A 51 -4.32 -14.58 -23.59
C ILE A 51 -5.48 -14.22 -22.64
N GLY A 52 -6.05 -13.02 -22.79
CA GLY A 52 -7.05 -12.48 -21.88
C GLY A 52 -8.41 -13.11 -22.13
N HIS A 53 -8.98 -13.73 -21.09
CA HIS A 53 -10.42 -13.98 -21.01
C HIS A 53 -11.16 -12.67 -21.32
N ALA A 54 -12.31 -12.71 -21.99
CA ALA A 54 -13.06 -11.51 -22.42
C ALA A 54 -13.36 -10.52 -21.27
N LEU A 55 -13.37 -11.01 -20.04
CA LEU A 55 -13.58 -10.23 -18.81
C LEU A 55 -12.33 -9.51 -18.28
N ALA A 56 -11.12 -9.83 -18.76
CA ALA A 56 -9.88 -9.28 -18.21
C ALA A 56 -9.81 -7.75 -18.35
N GLY A 57 -10.23 -7.19 -19.50
CA GLY A 57 -10.32 -5.74 -19.72
C GLY A 57 -11.34 -5.07 -18.79
N PRO A 58 -12.60 -5.53 -18.75
CA PRO A 58 -13.61 -5.03 -17.81
C PRO A 58 -13.18 -5.10 -16.34
N VAL A 59 -12.56 -6.21 -15.91
CA VAL A 59 -12.06 -6.36 -14.53
C VAL A 59 -10.93 -5.39 -14.24
N ALA A 60 -9.98 -5.21 -15.16
CA ALA A 60 -8.91 -4.22 -15.01
C ALA A 60 -9.45 -2.79 -14.94
N LYS A 61 -10.49 -2.47 -15.74
CA LYS A 61 -11.18 -1.19 -15.69
C LYS A 61 -11.87 -0.97 -14.34
N MET A 62 -12.63 -1.95 -13.87
CA MET A 62 -13.31 -1.91 -12.58
C MET A 62 -12.31 -1.75 -11.43
N ALA A 63 -11.19 -2.49 -11.47
CA ALA A 63 -10.11 -2.33 -10.52
C ALA A 63 -9.65 -0.86 -10.51
N LYS A 64 -9.30 -0.29 -11.68
CA LYS A 64 -8.86 1.11 -11.80
C LYS A 64 -9.86 2.13 -11.23
N GLU A 65 -11.16 1.88 -11.38
CA GLU A 65 -12.22 2.78 -10.90
C GLU A 65 -12.44 2.71 -9.38
N HIS A 66 -12.26 1.53 -8.78
CA HIS A 66 -12.65 1.29 -7.39
C HIS A 66 -11.48 1.07 -6.42
N CYS A 67 -10.29 0.73 -6.91
CA CYS A 67 -9.11 0.56 -6.08
C CYS A 67 -8.29 1.85 -6.06
N ASN A 68 -7.74 2.17 -4.89
CA ASN A 68 -6.81 3.28 -4.78
C ASN A 68 -5.42 2.86 -5.27
N PHE A 69 -5.11 3.17 -6.54
CA PHE A 69 -3.78 2.97 -7.13
C PHE A 69 -2.80 4.10 -6.83
N ALA A 70 -3.30 5.25 -6.37
CA ALA A 70 -2.46 6.23 -5.73
C ALA A 70 -2.08 5.61 -4.38
N ALA A 71 -0.92 4.96 -4.32
CA ALA A 71 -0.25 4.76 -3.05
C ALA A 71 -0.16 6.14 -2.44
N SER A 72 -1.03 6.43 -1.47
CA SER A 72 -1.18 7.78 -0.98
C SER A 72 0.14 8.16 -0.33
N SER A 73 0.89 8.96 -1.07
CA SER A 73 1.93 9.88 -0.64
C SER A 73 1.31 10.88 0.34
N THR A 74 0.79 10.39 1.47
CA THR A 74 0.44 11.26 2.60
C THR A 74 1.73 11.51 3.38
N SER A 75 2.69 12.15 2.70
CA SER A 75 3.57 13.13 3.31
C SER A 75 2.90 14.49 3.07
N ARG A 76 1.88 14.81 3.88
CA ARG A 76 1.43 16.19 4.10
C ARG A 76 0.52 16.24 5.33
N SER A 77 1.09 16.87 6.36
CA SER A 77 0.45 17.61 7.46
C SER A 77 -0.46 16.86 8.44
N TRP A 78 0.06 16.12 9.42
CA TRP A 78 -0.72 15.89 10.67
C TRP A 78 0.13 15.93 11.95
N ILE A 79 -0.02 17.07 12.64
CA ILE A 79 -0.10 17.36 14.09
C ILE A 79 0.98 16.75 15.02
N ARG A 80 1.88 17.64 15.47
CA ARG A 80 2.65 17.50 16.72
C ARG A 80 1.77 17.88 17.92
N PRO A 81 2.08 17.34 19.12
CA PRO A 81 1.17 17.23 20.27
C PRO A 81 0.57 18.54 20.78
#